data_AF-A0A9X6UCB0-F1
#
_entry.id   AF-A0A9X6UCB0-F1
#
_cell.length_a   1.000
_cell.length_b   1.000
_cell.length_c   1.000
_cell.angle_alpha   90.00
_cell.angle_beta   90.00
_cell.angle_gamma   90.00
#
_symmetry.space_group_name_H-M   'P 1'
#
loop_
_entity.id
_entity.type
_entity.pdbx_description
1 polymer ?
#
loop_
_entity_poly.entity_id
_entity_poly.type
_entity_poly.pdbx_seq_one_letter_code
_entity_poly.pdbx_strand_id
1 'polypeptide(L)'
;MESYEKPMCDCGEELVFQVEEYVSATYKIKKDGRLSKKRKYEPTGTLVNWGRLYCQKCGNSYEYDYDLKGEEKLKYKRKELIF
;
A
#
# COMPACT_ATOMS: atom_id res chain seq x y z
N MET A 1 5.46 -6.93 28.97
CA MET A 1 5.53 -6.85 27.50
C MET A 1 4.28 -7.56 27.01
N GLU A 2 3.24 -6.82 26.65
CA GLU A 2 2.07 -7.41 26.00
C GLU A 2 2.51 -7.91 24.63
N SER A 3 2.35 -9.21 24.38
CA SER A 3 2.58 -9.79 23.07
C SER A 3 1.49 -9.28 22.14
N TYR A 4 1.88 -8.53 21.10
CA TYR A 4 0.95 -8.10 20.07
C TYR A 4 0.37 -9.34 19.36
N GLU A 5 -0.90 -9.63 19.61
CA GLU A 5 -1.62 -10.69 18.90
C GLU A 5 -2.04 -10.16 17.52
N LYS A 6 -1.74 -10.92 16.47
CA LYS A 6 -2.16 -10.55 15.12
C LYS A 6 -3.68 -10.69 15.00
N PRO A 7 -4.36 -9.78 14.27
CA PRO A 7 -5.78 -9.88 14.03
C PRO A 7 -6.10 -11.12 13.17
N MET A 8 -7.08 -11.90 13.60
CA MET A 8 -7.54 -13.12 12.94
C MET A 8 -8.96 -12.94 12.41
N CYS A 9 -9.27 -13.56 11.28
CA CYS A 9 -10.63 -13.66 10.77
C CYS A 9 -11.38 -14.82 11.46
N ASP A 10 -12.71 -14.75 11.52
CA ASP A 10 -13.57 -15.81 12.06
C ASP A 10 -13.37 -17.17 11.37
N CYS A 11 -12.87 -17.17 10.13
CA CYS A 11 -12.54 -18.39 9.39
C CYS A 11 -11.19 -19.02 9.77
N GLY A 12 -10.48 -18.46 10.76
CA GLY A 12 -9.19 -18.92 11.27
C GLY A 12 -7.97 -18.47 10.46
N GLU A 13 -8.13 -17.57 9.49
CA GLU A 13 -7.04 -17.04 8.66
C GLU A 13 -6.50 -15.73 9.26
N GLU A 14 -5.19 -15.47 9.15
CA GLU A 14 -4.61 -14.17 9.53
C GLU A 14 -5.19 -13.05 8.64
N LEU A 15 -5.55 -11.92 9.25
CA LEU A 15 -5.93 -10.73 8.51
C LEU A 15 -4.67 -10.00 8.01
N VAL A 16 -4.70 -9.57 6.75
CA VAL A 16 -3.64 -8.74 6.18
C VAL A 16 -4.09 -7.29 6.10
N PHE A 17 -3.18 -6.35 6.33
CA PHE A 17 -3.47 -4.95 6.06
C PHE A 17 -3.37 -4.68 4.56
N GLN A 18 -4.48 -4.29 3.95
CA GLN A 18 -4.56 -3.94 2.54
C GLN A 18 -4.69 -2.42 2.39
N VAL A 19 -3.85 -1.86 1.54
CA VAL A 19 -3.86 -0.46 1.13
C VAL A 19 -3.87 -0.38 -0.38
N GLU A 20 -4.57 0.62 -0.90
CA GLU A 20 -4.54 0.94 -2.33
C GLU A 20 -3.63 2.15 -2.54
N GLU A 21 -2.59 1.95 -3.34
CA GLU A 21 -1.67 3.02 -3.72
C GLU A 21 -1.97 3.46 -5.15
N TYR A 22 -2.18 4.77 -5.33
CA TYR A 22 -2.32 5.34 -6.66
C TYR A 22 -0.95 5.58 -7.29
N VAL A 23 -0.79 5.13 -8.53
CA VAL A 23 0.41 5.36 -9.33
C VAL A 23 0.05 5.99 -10.67
N SER A 24 0.83 6.97 -11.10
CA SER A 24 0.81 7.43 -12.48
C SER A 24 1.65 6.50 -13.34
N ALA A 25 1.12 6.15 -14.51
CA ALA A 25 1.81 5.30 -15.49
C ALA A 25 2.01 6.07 -16.80
N THR A 26 3.27 6.29 -17.17
CA THR A 26 3.64 7.02 -18.39
C THR A 26 4.12 6.05 -19.47
N TYR A 27 3.51 6.15 -20.65
CA TYR A 27 3.84 5.33 -21.82
C TYR A 27 4.53 6.17 -22.89
N LYS A 28 5.54 5.60 -23.53
CA LYS A 28 6.15 6.22 -24.71
C LYS A 28 5.34 5.85 -25.96
N ILE A 29 5.02 6.83 -26.79
CA ILE A 29 4.41 6.61 -28.11
C ILE A 29 5.54 6.29 -29.10
N LYS A 30 5.40 5.20 -29.84
CA LYS A 30 6.34 4.79 -30.89
C LYS A 30 6.09 5.57 -32.18
N LYS A 31 7.04 5.51 -33.12
CA LYS A 31 6.91 6.15 -34.44
C LYS A 31 5.72 5.62 -35.26
N ASP A 32 5.27 4.41 -34.99
CA ASP A 32 4.08 3.78 -35.62
C ASP A 32 2.76 4.18 -34.92
N GLY A 33 2.80 5.13 -33.98
CA GLY A 33 1.65 5.60 -33.20
C GLY A 33 1.20 4.64 -32.09
N ARG A 34 1.81 3.45 -31.95
CA ARG A 34 1.45 2.49 -30.91
C ARG A 34 2.14 2.80 -29.58
N LEU A 35 1.52 2.39 -28.48
CA LEU A 35 2.13 2.48 -27.16
C LEU A 35 3.30 1.48 -27.00
N SER A 36 4.37 1.93 -26.35
CA SER A 36 5.43 1.06 -25.86
C SER A 36 4.93 0.14 -24.75
N LYS A 37 5.36 -1.13 -24.77
CA LYS A 37 5.12 -2.06 -23.64
C LYS A 37 5.86 -1.64 -22.38
N LYS A 38 6.98 -0.93 -22.53
CA LYS A 38 7.71 -0.35 -21.39
C LYS A 38 6.99 0.91 -20.92
N ARG A 39 6.68 0.95 -19.63
CA ARG A 39 6.07 2.09 -18.92
C ARG A 39 6.89 2.48 -17.71
N LYS A 40 6.87 3.76 -17.36
CA LYS A 40 7.42 4.29 -16.11
C LYS A 40 6.28 4.45 -15.12
N TYR A 41 6.46 4.02 -13.88
CA TYR A 41 5.52 4.28 -12.80
C TYR A 41 6.09 5.35 -11.88
N GLU A 42 5.26 6.30 -11.49
CA GLU A 42 5.58 7.29 -10.48
C GLU A 42 4.44 7.32 -9.45
N PRO A 43 4.72 7.04 -8.16
CA PRO A 43 3.70 7.12 -7.11
C PRO A 43 3.06 8.51 -7.09
N THR A 44 1.74 8.57 -7.18
CA THR A 44 1.00 9.84 -7.11
C THR A 44 0.65 10.13 -5.66
N GLY A 45 1.66 10.47 -4.85
CA GLY A 45 1.49 10.88 -3.45
C GLY A 45 1.08 9.75 -2.49
N THR A 46 1.66 9.79 -1.28
CA THR A 46 1.38 8.85 -0.18
C THR A 46 0.42 9.47 0.82
N LEU A 47 -0.83 9.68 0.42
CA LEU A 47 -1.92 9.80 1.39
C LEU A 47 -2.75 8.53 1.27
N VAL A 48 -2.18 7.45 1.81
CA VAL A 48 -2.95 6.25 2.12
C VAL A 48 -3.82 6.60 3.33
N ASN A 49 -4.86 7.39 3.10
CA ASN A 49 -5.87 7.70 4.12
C ASN A 49 -6.91 6.58 4.22
N TRP A 50 -6.72 5.49 3.47
CA TRP A 50 -7.65 4.39 3.41
C TRP A 50 -6.89 3.06 3.34
N GLY A 51 -7.13 2.23 4.36
CA GLY A 51 -6.65 0.87 4.46
C GLY A 51 -7.68 0.03 5.21
N ARG A 52 -7.63 -1.28 5.03
CA ARG A 52 -8.55 -2.22 5.67
C ARG A 52 -7.81 -3.49 6.07
N LEU A 53 -8.29 -4.15 7.11
CA LEU A 53 -7.91 -5.53 7.38
C LEU A 53 -8.71 -6.43 6.45
N TYR A 54 -8.03 -7.33 5.74
CA TYR A 54 -8.63 -8.16 4.70
C TYR A 54 -8.29 -9.63 4.93
N CYS A 55 -9.28 -10.51 4.82
CA CYS A 55 -9.06 -11.94 4.81
C CYS A 55 -8.95 -12.45 3.38
N GLN A 56 -7.79 -13.01 3.01
CA GLN A 56 -7.58 -13.53 1.65
C GLN A 56 -8.39 -14.79 1.33
N LYS A 57 -8.86 -15.51 2.35
CA LYS A 57 -9.58 -16.77 2.20
C LYS A 57 -11.08 -16.59 1.98
N CYS A 58 -11.74 -15.77 2.80
CA CYS A 58 -13.19 -15.55 2.73
C CYS A 58 -13.58 -14.21 2.09
N GLY A 59 -12.62 -13.30 1.89
CA GLY A 59 -12.88 -11.98 1.29
C GLY A 59 -13.49 -10.95 2.24
N ASN A 60 -13.65 -11.28 3.52
CA ASN A 60 -14.15 -10.34 4.53
C ASN A 60 -13.16 -9.18 4.71
N SER A 61 -13.71 -7.99 4.91
CA SER A 61 -12.93 -6.79 5.22
C SER A 61 -13.43 -6.13 6.50
N TYR A 62 -12.50 -5.63 7.29
CA TYR A 62 -12.75 -4.99 8.57
C TYR A 62 -12.12 -3.60 8.54
N GLU A 63 -12.82 -2.62 9.08
CA GLU A 63 -12.23 -1.31 9.36
C GLU A 63 -11.08 -1.48 10.35
N TYR A 64 -10.06 -0.65 10.19
CA TYR A 64 -8.95 -0.60 11.13
C TYR A 64 -8.95 0.80 11.74
N ASP A 65 -8.86 0.84 13.07
CA ASP A 65 -8.60 2.09 13.78
C ASP A 65 -7.09 2.13 14.04
N TYR A 66 -6.39 3.07 13.38
CA TYR A 66 -4.97 3.26 13.61
C TYR A 66 -4.79 4.17 14.83
N ASP A 67 -4.67 3.57 16.00
CA ASP A 67 -4.12 4.30 17.11
C ASP A 67 -2.62 4.50 16.87
N LEU A 68 -2.22 5.75 16.58
CA LEU A 68 -0.83 6.18 16.40
C LEU A 68 0.08 5.94 17.64
N LYS A 69 -0.39 5.20 18.65
CA LYS A 69 0.37 4.76 19.81
C LYS A 69 1.29 3.57 19.44
N GLY A 70 2.35 3.85 18.69
CA GLY A 70 3.36 2.80 18.49
C GLY A 70 4.55 3.14 17.60
N GLU A 71 4.38 3.90 16.52
CA GLU A 71 5.47 4.07 15.54
C GLU A 71 5.59 5.49 14.98
N GLU A 72 6.08 6.43 15.80
CA GLU A 72 6.92 7.53 15.29
C GLU A 72 8.28 7.00 14.81
N LYS A 73 8.30 6.09 13.82
CA LYS A 73 9.52 5.76 13.07
C LYS A 73 9.20 5.47 11.62
N LEU A 74 8.60 6.45 10.94
CA LEU A 74 8.77 6.61 9.50
C LEU A 74 10.27 6.85 9.21
N LYS A 75 11.08 5.79 9.20
CA LYS A 75 12.45 5.79 8.67
C LYS A 75 12.37 5.87 7.14
N TYR A 76 11.91 7.00 6.62
CA TYR A 76 12.17 7.32 5.23
C TYR A 76 13.67 7.61 5.10
N LYS A 77 14.41 6.67 4.49
CA LYS A 77 15.67 6.99 3.84
C LYS A 77 15.35 7.97 2.71
N ARG A 78 15.34 9.26 3.05
CA ARG A 78 15.44 10.37 2.12
C ARG A 78 16.74 10.14 1.34
N LYS A 79 16.67 9.50 0.17
CA LYS A 79 17.67 9.78 -0.86
C LYS A 79 17.37 11.19 -1.28
N GLU A 80 18.14 12.13 -0.74
CA GLU A 80 18.16 13.52 -1.15
C GLU A 80 18.24 13.54 -2.69
N LEU A 81 17.15 13.97 -3.33
CA LEU A 81 17.24 14.54 -4.66
C LEU A 81 17.77 15.95 -4.43
N ILE A 82 19.10 16.08 -4.50
CA ILE A 82 19.78 17.36 -4.65
C ILE A 82 19.39 17.86 -6.05
N PHE A 83 18.68 18.98 -6.10
CA PHE A 83 18.44 19.75 -7.32
C PHE A 83 19.67 20.61 -7.64
#